data_AF-T0LRN7-F1
#
_entry.id   AF-T0LRN7-F1
#
_cell.length_a   1.000
_cell.length_b   1.000
_cell.length_c   1.000
_cell.angle_alpha   90.00
_cell.angle_beta   90.00
_cell.angle_gamma   90.00
#
_symmetry.space_group_name_H-M   'P 1'
#
loop_
_entity.id
_entity.type
_entity.pdbx_description
1 polymer ?
#
loop_
_entity_poly.entity_id
_entity_poly.type
_entity_poly.pdbx_seq_one_letter_code
_entity_poly.pdbx_strand_id
1 'polypeptide(L)'
;MVNEDRNKDPQSFNKTIILVGGVPGVGKSSISGYLAHKLNYDIVLSGDYLREFIRPYLGEEYKIAMSSVYDSWQYFGEKTHDNIVKGFLKQTEIMNRGIEKVFERANQNGEKIILETLYFYPDFIKKLSNSVLPVYLYIQDAEEHKKHLEERSNFTHPRSHGSRLSAHLFEYRIMMQKSIEFSNEHNIKTFDMTDYPWIKG
;
A
#
# COMPACT_ATOMS: atom_id res chain seq x y z
N MET A 1 45.10 19.25 -2.04
CA MET A 1 44.01 19.40 -1.07
C MET A 1 42.92 20.22 -1.74
N VAL A 2 41.92 19.54 -2.31
CA VAL A 2 40.77 20.20 -2.96
C VAL A 2 39.65 20.22 -1.92
N ASN A 3 39.18 21.41 -1.59
CA ASN A 3 38.13 21.65 -0.60
C ASN A 3 36.83 20.94 -1.00
N GLU A 4 36.47 19.91 -0.25
CA GLU A 4 35.11 19.40 -0.14
C GLU A 4 34.36 20.26 0.87
N ASP A 5 33.71 21.32 0.38
CA ASP A 5 32.62 21.96 1.11
C ASP A 5 31.62 22.50 0.08
N ARG A 6 30.84 21.58 -0.49
CA ARG A 6 29.59 21.94 -1.16
C ARG A 6 28.47 21.72 -0.17
N ASN A 7 27.98 22.83 0.39
CA ASN A 7 26.61 23.06 0.87
C ASN A 7 25.84 21.79 1.29
N LYS A 8 25.98 21.38 2.56
CA LYS A 8 24.90 20.65 3.22
C LYS A 8 23.87 21.67 3.69
N ASP A 9 22.84 21.86 2.88
CA ASP A 9 21.66 22.63 3.26
C ASP A 9 20.99 21.97 4.49
N PRO A 10 20.91 22.64 5.66
CA PRO A 10 20.46 22.03 6.91
C PRO A 10 18.95 21.71 6.98
N GLN A 11 18.19 21.94 5.91
CA GLN A 11 16.75 21.64 5.84
C GLN A 11 16.32 20.92 4.55
N SER A 12 17.22 20.20 3.87
CA SER A 12 16.79 19.39 2.71
C SER A 12 15.81 18.30 3.16
N PHE A 13 14.63 18.28 2.55
CA PHE A 13 13.58 17.30 2.80
C PHE A 13 14.09 15.92 2.33
N ASN A 14 14.86 15.23 3.18
CA ASN A 14 15.63 14.03 2.83
C ASN A 14 14.77 12.76 2.83
N LYS A 15 13.52 12.86 2.39
CA LYS A 15 12.61 11.72 2.23
C LYS A 15 12.61 11.27 0.78
N THR A 16 13.53 10.39 0.43
CA THR A 16 13.63 9.83 -0.92
C THR A 16 12.56 8.78 -1.19
N ILE A 17 11.91 8.22 -0.17
CA ILE A 17 10.92 7.16 -0.33
C ILE A 17 9.56 7.62 0.19
N ILE A 18 8.49 7.42 -0.59
CA ILE A 18 7.10 7.62 -0.15
C ILE A 18 6.40 6.27 -0.14
N LEU A 19 5.82 5.90 1.00
CA LEU A 19 5.00 4.70 1.14
C LEU A 19 3.52 5.12 1.24
N VAL A 20 2.73 4.78 0.23
CA VAL A 20 1.30 5.10 0.15
C VAL A 20 0.46 3.86 0.49
N GLY A 21 -0.05 3.83 1.71
CA GLY A 21 -0.95 2.79 2.19
C GLY A 21 -2.42 3.03 1.80
N GLY A 22 -3.20 1.96 1.71
CA GLY A 22 -4.63 2.04 1.47
C GLY A 22 -5.21 0.78 0.85
N VAL A 23 -6.50 0.50 1.08
CA VAL A 23 -7.20 -0.62 0.43
C VAL A 23 -7.52 -0.32 -1.04
N PRO A 24 -7.95 -1.29 -1.87
CA PRO A 24 -8.41 -1.00 -3.23
C PRO A 24 -9.50 0.08 -3.25
N GLY A 25 -9.55 0.91 -4.29
CA GLY A 25 -10.62 1.92 -4.48
C GLY A 25 -10.38 3.28 -3.79
N VAL A 26 -9.34 3.42 -2.96
CA VAL A 26 -9.01 4.70 -2.29
C VAL A 26 -8.07 5.61 -3.11
N GLY A 27 -7.83 5.25 -4.37
CA GLY A 27 -7.04 6.02 -5.35
C GLY A 27 -5.55 6.24 -5.04
N LYS A 28 -4.92 5.26 -4.37
CA LYS A 28 -3.46 5.20 -4.22
C LYS A 28 -2.70 5.42 -5.52
N SER A 29 -3.12 4.79 -6.63
CA SER A 29 -2.36 4.83 -7.88
C SER A 29 -2.41 6.22 -8.52
N SER A 30 -3.56 6.89 -8.42
CA SER A 30 -3.74 8.27 -8.86
C SER A 30 -2.86 9.24 -8.05
N ILE A 31 -2.86 9.11 -6.72
CA ILE A 31 -2.00 9.93 -5.84
C ILE A 31 -0.52 9.65 -6.10
N SER A 32 -0.13 8.39 -6.25
CA SER A 32 1.26 8.00 -6.51
C SER A 32 1.75 8.55 -7.84
N GLY A 33 0.95 8.46 -8.91
CA GLY A 33 1.28 9.03 -10.22
C GLY A 33 1.38 10.56 -10.17
N TYR A 34 0.45 11.23 -9.48
CA TYR A 34 0.50 12.67 -9.29
C TYR A 34 1.75 13.11 -8.52
N LEU A 35 2.06 12.45 -7.39
CA LEU A 35 3.25 12.74 -6.60
C LEU A 35 4.54 12.47 -7.38
N ALA A 36 4.59 11.39 -8.16
CA ALA A 36 5.76 11.07 -8.97
C ALA A 36 6.05 12.15 -9.99
N HIS A 37 5.03 12.61 -10.72
CA HIS A 37 5.16 13.69 -11.68
C HIS A 37 5.52 15.02 -10.99
N LYS A 38 4.84 15.38 -9.89
CA LYS A 38 5.04 16.67 -9.22
C LYS A 38 6.37 16.78 -8.49
N LEU A 39 6.84 15.68 -7.90
CA LEU A 39 8.04 15.66 -7.08
C LEU A 39 9.23 15.05 -7.80
N ASN A 40 9.09 14.69 -9.09
CA ASN A 40 10.12 14.07 -9.92
C ASN A 40 10.69 12.80 -9.28
N TYR A 41 9.81 11.82 -9.03
CA TYR A 41 10.22 10.46 -8.63
C TYR A 41 10.32 9.58 -9.87
N ASP A 42 11.43 8.89 -10.00
CA ASP A 42 11.75 8.08 -11.17
C ASP A 42 11.06 6.72 -11.15
N ILE A 43 10.65 6.25 -9.96
CA ILE A 43 10.15 4.90 -9.75
C ILE A 43 8.85 4.93 -8.96
N VAL A 44 7.81 4.31 -9.53
CA VAL A 44 6.54 4.01 -8.85
C VAL A 44 6.33 2.50 -8.85
N LEU A 45 6.21 1.91 -7.66
CA LEU A 45 6.00 0.47 -7.46
C LEU A 45 4.62 0.21 -6.87
N SER A 46 3.99 -0.88 -7.32
CA SER A 46 2.74 -1.38 -6.74
C SER A 46 2.96 -2.68 -5.99
N GLY A 47 2.52 -2.73 -4.73
CA GLY A 47 2.55 -3.92 -3.90
C GLY A 47 1.77 -5.10 -4.50
N ASP A 48 0.74 -4.82 -5.29
CA ASP A 48 -0.03 -5.86 -6.00
C ASP A 48 0.84 -6.54 -7.07
N TYR A 49 1.59 -5.77 -7.87
CA TYR A 49 2.53 -6.32 -8.86
C TYR A 49 3.71 -7.05 -8.19
N LEU A 50 4.23 -6.52 -7.08
CA LEU A 50 5.28 -7.21 -6.31
C LEU A 50 4.78 -8.56 -5.78
N ARG A 51 3.52 -8.64 -5.34
CA ARG A 51 2.91 -9.92 -4.91
C ARG A 51 2.79 -10.90 -6.07
N GLU A 52 2.25 -10.47 -7.21
CA GLU A 52 2.12 -11.36 -8.37
C GLU A 52 3.49 -11.80 -8.90
N PHE A 53 4.51 -10.95 -8.81
CA PHE A 53 5.89 -11.31 -9.17
C PHE A 53 6.47 -12.40 -8.27
N ILE A 54 6.28 -12.32 -6.95
CA ILE A 54 6.85 -13.31 -6.02
C ILE A 54 6.04 -14.61 -5.99
N ARG A 55 4.74 -14.56 -6.31
CA ARG A 55 3.79 -15.67 -6.17
C ARG A 55 4.25 -17.01 -6.78
N PRO A 56 4.86 -17.08 -7.99
CA PRO A 56 5.33 -18.35 -8.55
C PRO A 56 6.51 -18.99 -7.80
N TYR A 57 7.20 -18.21 -6.97
CA TYR A 57 8.37 -18.65 -6.20
C TYR A 57 8.01 -19.04 -4.76
N LEU A 58 6.76 -18.81 -4.35
CA LEU A 58 6.30 -19.13 -3.02
C LEU A 58 5.97 -20.63 -2.92
N GLY A 59 6.61 -21.32 -1.98
CA GLY A 59 6.29 -22.69 -1.63
C GLY A 59 4.93 -22.85 -0.96
N GLU A 60 4.50 -24.10 -0.76
CA GLU A 60 3.24 -24.46 -0.13
C GLU A 60 3.08 -23.85 1.28
N GLU A 61 4.18 -23.60 1.98
CA GLU A 61 4.22 -22.95 3.30
C GLU A 61 3.75 -21.47 3.27
N TYR A 62 3.72 -20.85 2.09
CA TYR A 62 3.24 -19.48 1.87
C TYR A 62 1.89 -19.44 1.13
N LYS A 63 1.12 -20.54 1.17
CA LYS A 63 -0.21 -20.66 0.55
C LYS A 63 -1.11 -19.45 0.78
N ILE A 64 -1.08 -18.88 1.98
CA ILE A 64 -1.85 -17.68 2.28
C ILE A 64 -1.49 -16.48 1.40
N ALA A 65 -0.22 -16.24 1.08
CA ALA A 65 0.22 -15.14 0.21
C ALA A 65 -0.10 -15.40 -1.28
N MET A 66 -0.47 -16.64 -1.65
CA MET A 66 -0.94 -16.97 -2.98
C MET A 66 -2.44 -16.74 -3.18
N SER A 67 -3.19 -16.46 -2.10
CA SER A 67 -4.63 -16.16 -2.14
C SER A 67 -4.89 -14.65 -2.27
N SER A 68 -6.09 -14.30 -2.72
CA SER A 68 -6.56 -12.92 -2.62
C SER A 68 -6.65 -12.49 -1.16
N VAL A 69 -6.25 -11.25 -0.84
CA VAL A 69 -6.27 -10.75 0.54
C VAL A 69 -7.65 -10.86 1.20
N TYR A 70 -8.73 -10.65 0.43
CA TYR A 70 -10.11 -10.77 0.91
C TYR A 70 -10.55 -12.22 1.17
N ASP A 71 -9.80 -13.22 0.69
CA ASP A 71 -10.04 -14.65 0.96
C ASP A 71 -9.09 -15.20 2.02
N SER A 72 -8.07 -14.44 2.43
CA SER A 72 -7.01 -14.90 3.35
C SER A 72 -7.52 -15.32 4.74
N TRP A 73 -8.74 -14.93 5.12
CA TRP A 73 -9.40 -15.38 6.36
C TRP A 73 -9.71 -16.87 6.37
N GLN A 74 -9.86 -17.51 5.19
CA GLN A 74 -10.19 -18.92 5.06
C GLN A 74 -9.14 -19.84 5.72
N TYR A 75 -7.90 -19.37 5.83
CA TYR A 75 -6.82 -20.08 6.51
C TYR A 75 -6.93 -20.06 8.05
N PHE A 76 -7.89 -19.32 8.61
CA PHE A 76 -8.09 -19.15 10.05
C PHE A 76 -9.46 -19.64 10.54
N GLY A 77 -10.27 -20.25 9.66
CA GLY A 77 -11.57 -20.83 9.97
C GLY A 77 -12.73 -20.03 9.38
N GLU A 78 -13.79 -19.83 10.17
CA GLU A 78 -14.99 -19.13 9.72
C GLU A 78 -14.75 -17.65 9.45
N LYS A 79 -15.58 -17.07 8.59
CA LYS A 79 -15.52 -15.64 8.23
C LYS A 79 -15.95 -14.77 9.39
N THR A 80 -14.99 -14.39 10.23
CA THR A 80 -15.16 -13.46 11.34
C THR A 80 -14.31 -12.21 11.11
N HIS A 81 -14.65 -11.12 11.80
CA HIS A 81 -13.83 -9.90 11.78
C HIS A 81 -12.37 -10.20 12.15
N ASP A 82 -12.16 -10.97 13.21
CA ASP A 82 -10.83 -11.36 13.70
C ASP A 82 -10.05 -12.20 12.67
N ASN A 83 -10.71 -13.15 12.01
CA ASN A 83 -10.05 -13.97 10.98
C ASN A 83 -9.73 -13.17 9.70
N ILE A 84 -10.54 -12.17 9.33
CA ILE A 84 -10.21 -11.23 8.25
C ILE A 84 -8.95 -10.43 8.60
N VAL A 85 -8.87 -9.91 9.83
CA VAL A 85 -7.68 -9.21 10.30
C VAL A 85 -6.46 -10.14 10.31
N LYS A 86 -6.57 -11.35 10.84
CA LYS A 86 -5.46 -12.34 10.86
C LYS A 86 -4.96 -12.67 9.46
N GLY A 87 -5.88 -12.92 8.52
CA GLY A 87 -5.55 -13.18 7.12
C GLY A 87 -4.76 -12.05 6.49
N PHE A 88 -5.30 -10.83 6.61
CA PHE A 88 -4.66 -9.62 6.13
C PHE A 88 -3.26 -9.40 6.73
N LEU A 89 -3.14 -9.51 8.06
CA LEU A 89 -1.87 -9.33 8.76
C LEU A 89 -0.84 -10.37 8.32
N LYS A 90 -1.25 -11.62 8.13
CA LYS A 90 -0.32 -12.68 7.73
C LYS A 90 0.20 -12.50 6.30
N GLN A 91 -0.64 -12.08 5.36
CA GLN A 91 -0.15 -11.70 4.02
C GLN A 91 0.78 -10.49 4.08
N THR A 92 0.41 -9.50 4.89
CA THR A 92 1.18 -8.27 5.05
C THR A 92 2.58 -8.54 5.60
N GLU A 93 2.71 -9.46 6.56
CA GLU A 93 4.00 -9.90 7.10
C GLU A 93 4.94 -10.41 5.99
N ILE A 94 4.41 -11.24 5.09
CA ILE A 94 5.19 -11.85 3.99
C ILE A 94 5.64 -10.78 3.00
N MET A 95 4.71 -9.91 2.57
CA MET A 95 5.00 -8.86 1.59
C MET A 95 5.98 -7.83 2.11
N ASN A 96 5.87 -7.44 3.38
CA ASN A 96 6.72 -6.41 3.95
C ASN A 96 8.19 -6.81 4.05
N ARG A 97 8.52 -8.11 4.16
CA ARG A 97 9.90 -8.58 4.08
C ARG A 97 10.54 -8.24 2.73
N GLY A 98 9.78 -8.39 1.65
CA GLY A 98 10.24 -8.03 0.30
C GLY A 98 10.35 -6.52 0.10
N ILE A 99 9.35 -5.77 0.57
CA ILE A 99 9.33 -4.30 0.50
C ILE A 99 10.51 -3.70 1.29
N GLU A 100 10.84 -4.26 2.46
CA GLU A 100 12.01 -3.85 3.24
C GLU A 100 13.30 -3.92 2.42
N LYS A 101 13.51 -4.99 1.66
CA LYS A 101 14.68 -5.13 0.78
C LYS A 101 14.69 -4.13 -0.38
N VAL A 102 13.52 -3.79 -0.92
CA VAL A 102 13.41 -2.72 -1.93
C VAL A 102 13.83 -1.38 -1.33
N PHE A 103 13.36 -1.05 -0.12
CA PHE A 103 13.68 0.22 0.55
C PHE A 103 15.13 0.29 1.01
N GLU A 104 15.71 -0.81 1.51
CA GLU A 104 17.14 -0.88 1.84
C GLU A 104 18.01 -0.52 0.62
N ARG A 105 17.75 -1.14 -0.54
CA ARG A 105 18.47 -0.85 -1.80
C ARG A 105 18.25 0.58 -2.28
N ALA A 106 17.01 1.06 -2.24
CA ALA A 106 16.68 2.42 -2.63
C ALA A 106 17.41 3.46 -1.76
N ASN A 107 17.47 3.23 -0.45
CA ASN A 107 18.20 4.07 0.49
C ASN A 107 19.72 4.04 0.24
N GLN A 108 20.29 2.86 0.01
CA GLN A 108 21.72 2.71 -0.31
C GLN A 108 22.12 3.48 -1.56
N ASN A 109 21.23 3.52 -2.56
CA ASN A 109 21.48 4.17 -3.84
C ASN A 109 20.99 5.63 -3.91
N GLY A 110 20.30 6.13 -2.89
CA GLY A 110 19.65 7.44 -2.92
C GLY A 110 18.52 7.54 -3.95
N GLU A 111 17.89 6.42 -4.32
CA GLU A 111 16.83 6.35 -5.32
C GLU A 111 15.53 6.98 -4.78
N LYS A 112 14.83 7.74 -5.63
CA LYS A 112 13.53 8.33 -5.31
C LYS A 112 12.41 7.38 -5.72
N ILE A 113 11.76 6.74 -4.74
CA ILE A 113 10.73 5.71 -4.98
C ILE A 113 9.42 6.05 -4.30
N ILE A 114 8.31 5.90 -5.03
CA ILE A 114 6.97 5.81 -4.45
C ILE A 114 6.54 4.35 -4.50
N LEU A 115 6.11 3.80 -3.36
CA LEU A 115 5.53 2.47 -3.30
C LEU A 115 4.10 2.58 -2.76
N GLU A 116 3.13 2.12 -3.54
CA GLU A 116 1.76 1.97 -3.09
C GLU A 116 1.44 0.54 -2.67
N THR A 117 0.69 0.35 -1.59
CA THR A 117 0.37 -1.00 -1.11
C THR A 117 -0.86 -1.04 -0.22
N LEU A 118 -1.56 -2.18 -0.21
CA LEU A 118 -2.53 -2.49 0.84
C LEU A 118 -1.88 -3.09 2.09
N TYR A 119 -0.67 -3.66 1.97
CA TYR A 119 0.07 -4.38 3.01
C TYR A 119 0.73 -3.41 4.00
N PHE A 120 -0.06 -2.53 4.60
CA PHE A 120 0.42 -1.47 5.46
C PHE A 120 0.40 -1.92 6.93
N TYR A 121 1.57 -2.10 7.55
CA TYR A 121 1.69 -2.67 8.90
C TYR A 121 2.72 -1.98 9.81
N PRO A 122 2.38 -1.76 11.10
CA PRO A 122 3.19 -1.13 12.13
C PRO A 122 4.66 -1.53 12.20
N ASP A 123 4.98 -2.81 12.37
CA ASP A 123 6.35 -3.19 12.69
C ASP A 123 7.28 -3.06 11.49
N PHE A 124 6.71 -3.08 10.28
CA PHE A 124 7.43 -2.69 9.08
C PHE A 124 7.72 -1.19 9.11
N ILE A 125 6.71 -0.38 9.43
CA ILE A 125 6.81 1.09 9.41
C ILE A 125 7.78 1.62 10.46
N LYS A 126 7.82 1.02 11.67
CA LYS A 126 8.79 1.36 12.72
C LYS A 126 10.24 1.11 12.33
N LYS A 127 10.48 0.13 11.43
CA LYS A 127 11.80 -0.22 10.93
C LYS A 127 12.24 0.68 9.77
N LEU A 128 11.32 1.47 9.22
CA LEU A 128 11.65 2.37 8.13
C LEU A 128 12.61 3.45 8.63
N SER A 129 13.66 3.67 7.85
CA SER A 129 14.58 4.78 8.04
C SER A 129 13.85 6.12 7.99
N ASN A 130 14.48 7.16 8.54
CA ASN A 130 13.98 8.54 8.47
C ASN A 130 13.75 9.06 7.03
N SER A 131 14.31 8.37 6.02
CA SER A 131 14.13 8.67 4.60
C SER A 131 12.79 8.22 4.02
N VAL A 132 11.95 7.50 4.79
CA VAL A 132 10.61 7.08 4.33
C VAL A 132 9.52 8.03 4.85
N LEU A 133 8.61 8.39 3.95
CA LEU A 133 7.37 9.10 4.26
C LEU A 133 6.18 8.13 4.15
N PRO A 134 5.73 7.52 5.25
CA PRO A 134 4.50 6.75 5.24
C PRO A 134 3.28 7.67 5.28
N VAL A 135 2.32 7.42 4.40
CA VAL A 135 0.99 8.03 4.41
C VAL A 135 -0.06 6.96 4.16
N TYR A 136 -1.26 7.12 4.72
CA TYR A 136 -2.36 6.18 4.50
C TYR A 136 -3.58 6.90 3.93
N LEU A 137 -4.14 6.38 2.84
CA LEU A 137 -5.34 6.90 2.21
C LEU A 137 -6.54 6.02 2.55
N TYR A 138 -7.66 6.64 2.87
CA TYR A 138 -8.91 5.94 3.16
C TYR A 138 -10.10 6.69 2.56
N ILE A 139 -11.26 6.03 2.50
CA ILE A 139 -12.54 6.66 2.18
C ILE A 139 -13.48 6.35 3.32
N GLN A 140 -13.95 7.38 4.01
CA GLN A 140 -14.85 7.22 5.14
C GLN A 140 -16.22 6.68 4.69
N ASP A 141 -16.79 7.26 3.62
CA ASP A 141 -18.09 6.90 3.08
C ASP A 141 -18.08 5.53 2.39
N ALA A 142 -18.99 4.63 2.81
CA ALA A 142 -19.04 3.27 2.29
C ALA A 142 -19.60 3.19 0.87
N GLU A 143 -20.56 4.03 0.53
CA GLU A 143 -21.17 4.04 -0.80
C GLU A 143 -20.24 4.65 -1.83
N GLU A 144 -19.49 5.71 -1.48
CA GLU A 144 -18.48 6.28 -2.36
C GLU A 144 -17.31 5.30 -2.56
N HIS A 145 -16.86 4.63 -1.49
CA HIS A 145 -15.83 3.59 -1.62
C HIS A 145 -16.29 2.45 -2.54
N LYS A 146 -17.54 2.01 -2.39
CA LYS A 146 -18.16 1.00 -3.26
C LYS A 146 -18.18 1.45 -4.71
N LYS A 147 -18.63 2.67 -4.98
CA LYS A 147 -18.68 3.26 -6.33
C LYS A 147 -17.29 3.27 -6.98
N HIS A 148 -16.25 3.67 -6.26
CA HIS A 148 -14.87 3.62 -6.81
C HIS A 148 -14.41 2.20 -7.14
N LEU A 149 -14.78 1.21 -6.32
CA LEU A 149 -14.45 -0.19 -6.61
C LEU A 149 -15.17 -0.70 -7.87
N GLU A 150 -16.42 -0.27 -8.09
CA GLU A 150 -17.21 -0.60 -9.27
C GLU A 150 -16.63 0.04 -10.54
N GLU A 151 -16.32 1.33 -10.47
CA GLU A 151 -15.66 2.06 -11.56
C GLU A 151 -14.33 1.39 -11.95
N ARG A 152 -13.47 1.10 -10.97
CA ARG A 152 -12.18 0.43 -11.22
C ARG A 152 -12.35 -0.93 -11.89
N SER A 153 -13.35 -1.71 -11.48
CA SER A 153 -13.62 -3.03 -12.07
C SER A 153 -13.99 -2.92 -13.56
N ASN A 154 -14.78 -1.89 -13.92
CA ASN A 154 -15.18 -1.63 -15.30
C ASN A 154 -14.01 -1.19 -16.20
N PHE A 155 -13.04 -0.42 -15.66
CA PHE A 155 -11.90 0.06 -16.43
C PHE A 155 -10.75 -0.95 -16.56
N THR A 156 -10.48 -1.75 -15.54
CA THR A 156 -9.24 -2.56 -15.47
C THR A 156 -9.44 -4.06 -15.67
N HIS A 157 -10.64 -4.58 -15.44
CA HIS A 157 -10.92 -6.03 -15.50
C HIS A 157 -12.19 -6.39 -16.30
N PRO A 158 -12.37 -5.90 -17.55
CA PRO A 158 -13.57 -6.19 -18.34
C PRO A 158 -13.79 -7.69 -18.66
N ARG A 159 -12.80 -8.57 -18.40
CA ARG A 159 -12.85 -10.01 -18.69
C ARG A 159 -12.78 -10.93 -17.47
N SER A 160 -12.68 -10.41 -16.24
CA SER A 160 -12.59 -11.27 -15.05
C SER A 160 -13.96 -11.88 -14.73
N HIS A 161 -14.09 -13.20 -14.86
CA HIS A 161 -15.26 -13.98 -14.43
C HIS A 161 -15.36 -14.12 -12.88
N GLY A 162 -14.47 -13.46 -12.14
CA GLY A 162 -14.45 -13.42 -10.67
C GLY A 162 -15.30 -12.28 -10.10
N SER A 163 -15.81 -12.48 -8.89
CA SER A 163 -16.54 -11.47 -8.09
C SER A 163 -15.97 -10.06 -8.24
N ARG A 164 -16.83 -9.08 -8.53
CA ARG A 164 -16.45 -7.66 -8.61
C ARG A 164 -15.75 -7.22 -7.32
N LEU A 165 -14.77 -6.32 -7.41
CA LEU A 165 -14.06 -5.81 -6.21
C LEU A 165 -15.02 -5.25 -5.15
N SER A 166 -16.14 -4.66 -5.58
CA SER A 166 -17.18 -4.15 -4.69
C SER A 166 -17.90 -5.23 -3.88
N ALA A 167 -17.88 -6.50 -4.31
CA ALA A 167 -18.44 -7.61 -3.54
C ALA A 167 -17.66 -7.88 -2.25
N HIS A 168 -16.39 -7.47 -2.19
CA HIS A 168 -15.48 -7.66 -1.05
C HIS A 168 -15.30 -6.37 -0.23
N LEU A 169 -16.23 -5.42 -0.36
CA LEU A 169 -16.18 -4.14 0.36
C LEU A 169 -16.11 -4.35 1.88
N PHE A 170 -16.82 -5.34 2.41
CA PHE A 170 -16.83 -5.64 3.83
C PHE A 170 -15.42 -5.99 4.36
N GLU A 171 -14.72 -6.89 3.69
CA GLU A 171 -13.36 -7.29 4.01
C GLU A 171 -12.40 -6.10 3.89
N TYR A 172 -12.50 -5.34 2.79
CA TYR A 172 -11.65 -4.16 2.60
C TYR A 172 -11.88 -3.11 3.68
N ARG A 173 -13.12 -2.88 4.13
CA ARG A 173 -13.40 -1.92 5.19
C ARG A 173 -12.82 -2.36 6.53
N ILE A 174 -12.85 -3.66 6.85
CA ILE A 174 -12.20 -4.20 8.05
C ILE A 174 -10.68 -3.98 7.99
N MET A 175 -10.06 -4.30 6.86
CA MET A 175 -8.62 -4.09 6.67
C MET A 175 -8.24 -2.61 6.76
N MET A 176 -9.06 -1.74 6.14
CA MET A 176 -8.88 -0.29 6.16
C MET A 176 -8.95 0.26 7.58
N GLN A 177 -9.99 -0.10 8.33
CA GLN A 177 -10.15 0.30 9.72
C GLN A 177 -8.94 -0.13 10.55
N LYS A 178 -8.48 -1.37 10.35
CA LYS A 178 -7.30 -1.88 11.05
C LYS A 178 -6.03 -1.10 10.70
N SER A 179 -5.82 -0.75 9.44
CA SER A 179 -4.68 0.08 9.04
C SER A 179 -4.79 1.54 9.50
N ILE A 180 -5.99 2.10 9.65
CA ILE A 180 -6.20 3.44 10.23
C ILE A 180 -5.85 3.44 11.71
N GLU A 181 -6.33 2.44 12.48
CA GLU A 181 -5.95 2.24 13.88
C GLU A 181 -4.43 2.24 14.03
N PHE A 182 -3.75 1.40 13.23
CA PHE A 182 -2.29 1.33 13.20
C PHE A 182 -1.62 2.65 12.81
N SER A 183 -2.20 3.38 11.87
CA SER A 183 -1.67 4.67 11.45
C SER A 183 -1.69 5.67 12.61
N ASN A 184 -2.80 5.70 13.35
CA ASN A 184 -2.98 6.57 14.50
C ASN A 184 -2.02 6.20 15.65
N GLU A 185 -1.88 4.91 15.97
CA GLU A 185 -0.95 4.39 16.99
C GLU A 185 0.52 4.78 16.72
N HIS A 186 0.87 5.05 15.46
CA HIS A 186 2.24 5.35 15.02
C HIS A 186 2.43 6.77 14.47
N ASN A 187 1.47 7.67 14.69
CA ASN A 187 1.53 9.06 14.21
C ASN A 187 1.75 9.18 12.70
N ILE A 188 1.25 8.20 11.93
CA ILE A 188 1.25 8.21 10.48
C ILE A 188 0.10 9.08 10.01
N LYS A 189 0.35 9.97 9.07
CA LYS A 189 -0.70 10.81 8.49
C LYS A 189 -1.68 9.97 7.68
N THR A 190 -2.95 10.09 8.01
CA THR A 190 -4.08 9.53 7.26
C THR A 190 -4.79 10.63 6.48
N PHE A 191 -5.34 10.30 5.32
CA PHE A 191 -6.08 11.23 4.46
C PHE A 191 -7.40 10.60 4.03
N ASP A 192 -8.51 11.27 4.36
CA ASP A 192 -9.83 10.93 3.84
C ASP A 192 -9.94 11.42 2.39
N MET A 193 -10.25 10.50 1.50
CA MET A 193 -10.35 10.72 0.06
C MET A 193 -11.81 10.74 -0.42
N THR A 194 -12.78 10.78 0.50
CA THR A 194 -14.22 10.77 0.18
C THR A 194 -14.60 11.88 -0.82
N ASP A 195 -14.17 13.12 -0.57
CA ASP A 195 -14.51 14.27 -1.41
C ASP A 195 -13.44 14.60 -2.46
N TYR A 196 -12.44 13.74 -2.64
CA TYR A 196 -11.32 14.07 -3.51
C TYR A 196 -11.73 13.89 -4.99
N PRO A 197 -11.69 14.96 -5.82
CA PRO A 197 -12.02 14.85 -7.23
C PRO A 197 -10.89 14.08 -7.91
N TRP A 198 -11.14 12.81 -8.25
CA TRP A 198 -10.17 12.02 -8.98
C TRP A 198 -9.81 12.74 -10.28
N ILE A 199 -8.53 13.03 -10.46
CA ILE A 199 -8.01 13.52 -11.73
C ILE A 199 -8.32 12.41 -12.74
N LYS A 200 -9.35 12.63 -13.55
CA LYS A 200 -9.55 11.89 -14.79
C LYS A 200 -8.31 12.21 -15.63
N GLY A 201 -7.36 11.28 -15.62
CA GLY A 201 -6.21 11.31 -16.52
C GLY A 201 -6.68 11.29 -17.97
#